data_AF-A0AAV0NTN3-F1
#
_entry.id   AF-A0AAV0NTN3-F1
#
_cell.length_a   1.000
_cell.length_b   1.000
_cell.length_c   1.000
_cell.angle_alpha   90.00
_cell.angle_beta   90.00
_cell.angle_gamma   90.00
#
_symmetry.space_group_name_H-M   'P 1'
#
loop_
_entity.id
_entity.type
_entity.pdbx_description
1 polymer ?
#
loop_
_entity_poly.entity_id
_entity_poly.type
_entity_poly.pdbx_seq_one_letter_code
_entity_poly.pdbx_strand_id
1 'polypeptide(L)'
;MSEGRAGPLGRRDNLYIQSLRLMMTLVLKLVLVMLLLERGTPLVSPNGSTGGDMDGNRLVVAEPKDYSKWLHQIQMGSFNKHALFQKSNNKPRPCLTLKVRKHKRHSKSSRMFTTLHKAIDSIPVVNNCRVVISIGKGTFREKVEIPATMGYVTLKGAGAGKTIIEWGDTADRIGRDGHPLGTYGSATFAVNSPYFIARNITFKNTAPPPPSGALGKQAVALRISADTAAFIGCKFIGAQDTLYDHTGRHYFKHCYIEGSVDFVFGNGLSLYEKCHLHAVTNSFGALTAQKRGSLLEETGFSFVGCKVTGSGALYLGRAWGSFSRVVFAYTFMDKIITPPGWYDWGDKNREM
;
A
#
# COMPACT_ATOMS: atom_id res chain seq x y z
N MET A 1 -32.41 50.49 -39.57
CA MET A 1 -32.10 49.06 -39.81
C MET A 1 -32.26 48.32 -38.50
N SER A 2 -32.98 47.20 -38.56
CA SER A 2 -33.62 46.44 -37.49
C SER A 2 -32.69 45.84 -36.43
N GLU A 3 -33.25 45.69 -35.22
CA GLU A 3 -32.73 44.93 -34.08
C GLU A 3 -32.54 43.44 -34.37
N GLY A 4 -31.69 42.79 -33.55
CA GLY A 4 -31.60 41.34 -33.41
C GLY A 4 -31.10 40.94 -32.02
N ARG A 5 -31.93 41.12 -30.98
CA ARG A 5 -31.70 40.56 -29.63
C ARG A 5 -31.98 39.05 -29.67
N ALA A 6 -30.98 38.24 -29.36
CA ALA A 6 -31.16 36.81 -29.10
C ALA A 6 -32.01 36.61 -27.82
N GLY A 7 -33.19 36.02 -27.98
CA GLY A 7 -34.17 35.82 -26.90
C GLY A 7 -33.85 34.66 -25.93
N PRO A 8 -34.64 34.51 -24.84
CA PRO A 8 -34.38 33.58 -23.73
C PRO A 8 -34.62 32.09 -24.02
N LEU A 9 -34.83 31.71 -25.29
CA LEU A 9 -35.16 30.34 -25.69
C LEU A 9 -33.94 29.40 -25.68
N GLY A 10 -32.73 29.90 -25.98
CA GLY A 10 -31.53 29.06 -26.09
C GLY A 10 -30.98 28.47 -24.78
N ARG A 11 -31.44 28.94 -23.60
CA ARG A 11 -30.96 28.44 -22.30
C ARG A 11 -31.80 27.28 -21.74
N ARG A 12 -33.07 27.15 -22.15
CA ARG A 12 -33.95 26.04 -21.72
C ARG A 12 -33.70 24.76 -22.52
N ASP A 13 -33.39 24.89 -23.81
CA ASP A 13 -33.09 23.74 -24.67
C ASP A 13 -31.81 23.00 -24.24
N ASN A 14 -30.81 23.73 -23.73
CA ASN A 14 -29.54 23.14 -23.31
C ASN A 14 -29.66 22.30 -22.00
N LEU A 15 -30.56 22.70 -21.09
CA LEU A 15 -30.89 21.93 -19.88
C LEU A 15 -31.73 20.68 -20.20
N TYR A 16 -32.64 20.79 -21.18
CA TYR A 16 -33.45 19.65 -21.63
C TYR A 16 -32.58 18.60 -22.33
N ILE A 17 -31.65 19.03 -23.19
CA ILE A 17 -30.70 18.14 -23.86
C ILE A 17 -29.72 17.48 -22.87
N GLN A 18 -29.27 18.18 -21.83
CA GLN A 18 -28.43 17.59 -20.77
C GLN A 18 -29.21 16.55 -19.94
N SER A 19 -30.47 16.84 -19.61
CA SER A 19 -31.35 15.90 -18.90
C SER A 19 -31.62 14.64 -19.72
N LEU A 20 -31.95 14.78 -21.02
CA LEU A 20 -32.12 13.63 -21.92
C LEU A 20 -30.85 12.80 -22.05
N ARG A 21 -29.66 13.43 -22.15
CA ARG A 21 -28.38 12.71 -22.20
C ARG A 21 -28.11 11.94 -20.92
N LEU A 22 -28.39 12.53 -19.75
CA LEU A 22 -28.21 11.85 -18.46
C LEU A 22 -29.17 10.67 -18.32
N MET A 23 -30.43 10.84 -18.72
CA MET A 23 -31.44 9.78 -18.68
C MET A 23 -31.09 8.64 -19.63
N MET A 24 -30.64 8.94 -20.85
CA MET A 24 -30.23 7.93 -21.83
C MET A 24 -29.00 7.15 -21.37
N THR A 25 -28.07 7.81 -20.65
CA THR A 25 -26.87 7.16 -20.08
C THR A 25 -27.25 6.23 -18.92
N LEU A 26 -28.22 6.60 -18.10
CA LEU A 26 -28.76 5.77 -17.02
C LEU A 26 -29.50 4.54 -17.56
N VAL A 27 -30.33 4.72 -18.59
CA VAL A 27 -31.05 3.62 -19.26
C VAL A 27 -30.07 2.65 -19.90
N LEU A 28 -29.03 3.12 -20.60
CA LEU A 28 -28.00 2.24 -21.17
C LEU A 28 -27.25 1.44 -20.09
N LYS A 29 -26.94 2.05 -18.95
CA LYS A 29 -26.29 1.36 -17.83
C LYS A 29 -27.23 0.30 -17.21
N LEU A 30 -28.52 0.60 -17.10
CA LEU A 30 -29.51 -0.35 -16.59
C LEU A 30 -29.66 -1.54 -17.55
N VAL A 31 -29.75 -1.30 -18.86
CA VAL A 31 -29.81 -2.35 -19.88
C VAL A 31 -28.55 -3.21 -19.88
N LEU A 32 -27.37 -2.61 -19.69
CA LEU A 32 -26.10 -3.36 -19.57
C LEU A 32 -26.07 -4.24 -18.31
N VAL A 33 -26.61 -3.76 -17.18
CA VAL A 33 -26.73 -4.56 -15.94
C VAL A 33 -27.73 -5.70 -16.13
N MET A 34 -28.87 -5.47 -16.79
CA MET A 34 -29.85 -6.53 -17.09
C MET A 34 -29.27 -7.58 -18.07
N LEU A 35 -28.54 -7.17 -19.10
CA LEU A 35 -27.86 -8.09 -20.03
C LEU A 35 -26.73 -8.89 -19.37
N LEU A 36 -26.10 -8.35 -18.31
CA LEU A 36 -25.11 -9.08 -17.51
C LEU A 36 -25.77 -10.06 -16.53
N LEU A 37 -26.98 -9.77 -16.07
CA LEU A 37 -27.79 -10.67 -15.23
C LEU A 37 -28.42 -11.81 -16.04
N GLU A 38 -28.77 -11.59 -17.32
CA GLU A 38 -29.34 -12.62 -18.20
C GLU A 38 -28.29 -13.59 -18.79
N ARG A 39 -26.98 -13.30 -18.68
CA ARG A 39 -25.90 -14.19 -19.17
C ARG A 39 -25.40 -15.19 -18.13
N GLY A 40 -26.16 -15.43 -17.06
CA GLY A 40 -25.94 -16.54 -16.14
C GLY A 40 -26.57 -17.84 -16.62
N THR A 41 -26.14 -18.41 -17.75
CA THR A 41 -26.48 -19.80 -18.09
C THR A 41 -25.52 -20.76 -17.39
N PRO A 42 -26.00 -21.68 -16.54
CA PRO A 42 -25.15 -22.73 -15.98
C PRO A 42 -24.78 -23.73 -17.07
N LEU A 43 -23.49 -24.06 -17.18
CA LEU A 43 -23.03 -25.18 -18.00
C LEU A 43 -23.41 -26.49 -17.31
N VAL A 44 -24.58 -27.03 -17.66
CA VAL A 44 -24.95 -28.43 -17.39
C VAL A 44 -24.79 -29.20 -18.69
N SER A 45 -23.95 -30.24 -18.67
CA SER A 45 -23.83 -31.22 -19.75
C SER A 45 -24.63 -32.47 -19.35
N PRO A 46 -25.55 -33.00 -20.19
CA PRO A 46 -26.32 -34.19 -19.86
C PRO A 46 -25.67 -35.45 -20.44
N ASN A 47 -25.41 -36.46 -19.59
CA ASN A 47 -25.79 -37.87 -19.81
C ASN A 47 -25.17 -38.82 -18.76
N GLY A 48 -26.02 -39.65 -18.13
CA GLY A 48 -25.64 -40.97 -17.61
C GLY A 48 -25.89 -41.26 -16.12
N SER A 49 -27.11 -41.67 -15.77
CA SER A 49 -27.63 -42.28 -14.53
C SER A 49 -26.66 -43.23 -13.76
N THR A 50 -26.59 -43.28 -12.42
CA THR A 50 -27.64 -43.75 -11.47
C THR A 50 -27.24 -43.45 -10.00
N GLY A 51 -28.20 -42.99 -9.18
CA GLY A 51 -28.36 -43.33 -7.75
C GLY A 51 -27.43 -42.73 -6.67
N GLY A 52 -28.01 -41.92 -5.77
CA GLY A 52 -27.58 -41.83 -4.36
C GLY A 52 -27.10 -40.46 -3.85
N ASP A 53 -27.91 -39.87 -2.98
CA ASP A 53 -27.65 -38.81 -1.98
C ASP A 53 -27.04 -37.46 -2.37
N MET A 54 -27.86 -36.42 -2.20
CA MET A 54 -27.44 -35.04 -2.02
C MET A 54 -27.04 -34.80 -0.57
N ASP A 55 -25.75 -34.56 -0.31
CA ASP A 55 -25.32 -33.62 0.72
C ASP A 55 -24.04 -32.89 0.24
N GLY A 56 -24.19 -31.58 0.06
CA GLY A 56 -23.28 -30.75 -0.71
C GLY A 56 -22.58 -29.72 0.18
N ASN A 57 -21.29 -29.93 0.42
CA ASN A 57 -20.25 -28.90 0.47
C ASN A 57 -18.87 -29.57 0.47
N ARG A 58 -18.52 -30.23 -0.63
CA ARG A 58 -17.16 -30.77 -0.81
C ARG A 58 -16.24 -29.61 -1.21
N LEU A 59 -15.41 -29.15 -0.27
CA LEU A 59 -14.29 -28.25 -0.54
C LEU A 59 -13.40 -28.87 -1.62
N VAL A 60 -13.46 -28.35 -2.83
CA VAL A 60 -12.54 -28.74 -3.91
C VAL A 60 -11.25 -27.96 -3.71
N VAL A 61 -10.24 -28.62 -3.14
CA VAL A 61 -8.87 -28.08 -3.11
C VAL A 61 -8.33 -28.19 -4.53
N ALA A 62 -8.23 -27.06 -5.24
CA ALA A 62 -7.59 -27.04 -6.55
C ALA A 62 -6.12 -27.48 -6.42
N GLU A 63 -5.70 -28.40 -7.28
CA GLU A 63 -4.30 -28.84 -7.36
C GLU A 63 -3.37 -27.62 -7.59
N PRO A 64 -2.26 -27.48 -6.85
CA PRO A 64 -1.39 -26.30 -6.90
C PRO A 64 -0.90 -25.92 -8.31
N LYS A 65 -0.83 -26.88 -9.23
CA LYS A 65 -0.36 -26.70 -10.61
C LYS A 65 -1.38 -25.99 -11.50
N ASP A 66 -2.67 -26.30 -11.35
CA ASP A 66 -3.73 -25.70 -12.16
C ASP A 66 -3.97 -24.25 -11.74
N TYR A 67 -3.93 -23.98 -10.42
CA TYR A 67 -3.96 -22.63 -9.89
C TYR A 67 -2.78 -21.79 -10.38
N SER A 68 -1.56 -22.35 -10.37
CA SER A 68 -0.36 -21.67 -10.88
C SER A 68 -0.43 -21.39 -12.38
N LYS A 69 -0.99 -22.32 -13.17
CA LYS A 69 -1.16 -22.16 -14.62
C LYS A 69 -2.20 -21.07 -14.96
N TRP A 70 -3.34 -21.08 -14.28
CA TRP A 70 -4.36 -20.04 -14.41
C TRP A 70 -3.86 -18.66 -13.97
N LEU A 71 -3.12 -18.59 -12.85
CA LEU A 71 -2.44 -17.37 -12.37
C LEU A 71 -1.52 -16.77 -13.42
N HIS A 72 -0.66 -17.60 -14.03
CA HIS A 72 0.24 -17.16 -15.09
C HIS A 72 -0.54 -16.60 -16.29
N GLN A 73 -1.67 -17.21 -16.63
CA GLN A 73 -2.52 -16.79 -17.74
C GLN A 73 -3.20 -15.42 -17.46
N ILE A 74 -3.67 -15.18 -16.23
CA ILE A 74 -4.27 -13.90 -15.83
C ILE A 74 -3.23 -12.79 -15.70
N GLN A 75 -2.07 -13.05 -15.08
CA GLN A 75 -0.99 -12.06 -14.95
C GLN A 75 -0.46 -11.58 -16.30
N MET A 76 -0.41 -12.45 -17.30
CA MET A 76 0.16 -12.13 -18.61
C MET A 76 -0.89 -11.56 -19.58
N GLY A 77 -2.18 -11.91 -19.45
CA GLY A 77 -3.20 -11.60 -20.45
C GLY A 77 -4.17 -10.45 -20.13
N SER A 78 -4.58 -10.27 -18.86
CA SER A 78 -5.78 -9.47 -18.53
C SER A 78 -5.48 -8.13 -17.86
N PHE A 79 -4.54 -8.07 -16.91
CA PHE A 79 -4.26 -6.83 -16.16
C PHE A 79 -3.70 -5.70 -17.04
N ASN A 80 -2.98 -6.03 -18.12
CA ASN A 80 -2.43 -5.02 -19.03
C ASN A 80 -3.50 -4.32 -19.89
N LYS A 81 -4.70 -4.90 -20.05
CA LYS A 81 -5.78 -4.31 -20.86
C LYS A 81 -6.61 -3.26 -20.09
N HIS A 82 -6.59 -3.30 -18.76
CA HIS A 82 -7.31 -2.36 -17.88
C HIS A 82 -6.40 -1.45 -17.07
N ALA A 83 -5.07 -1.57 -17.21
CA ALA A 83 -4.14 -0.66 -16.57
C ALA A 83 -4.29 0.75 -17.15
N LEU A 84 -4.85 1.67 -16.36
CA LEU A 84 -4.86 3.11 -16.66
C LEU A 84 -3.45 3.72 -16.68
N PHE A 85 -2.44 2.97 -16.23
CA PHE A 85 -1.04 3.37 -16.25
C PHE A 85 -0.44 3.20 -17.64
N GLN A 86 -0.32 4.30 -18.37
CA GLN A 86 0.45 4.34 -19.61
C GLN A 86 1.94 4.09 -19.32
N LYS A 87 2.59 3.29 -20.16
CA LYS A 87 4.04 3.12 -20.12
C LYS A 87 4.69 4.48 -20.40
N SER A 88 5.38 5.05 -19.42
CA SER A 88 6.10 6.32 -19.60
C SER A 88 7.20 6.15 -20.65
N ASN A 89 7.07 6.83 -21.79
CA ASN A 89 8.09 6.90 -22.83
C ASN A 89 9.29 7.76 -22.42
N ASN A 90 9.12 8.64 -21.43
CA ASN A 90 10.19 9.47 -20.90
C ASN A 90 10.96 8.70 -19.81
N LYS A 91 12.28 8.57 -19.97
CA LYS A 91 13.20 8.22 -18.88
C LYS A 91 13.61 9.53 -18.20
N PRO A 92 12.93 9.98 -17.13
CA PRO A 92 13.29 11.24 -16.47
C PRO A 92 14.74 11.15 -15.98
N ARG A 93 15.58 12.08 -16.44
CA ARG A 93 16.93 12.23 -15.91
C ARG A 93 16.84 12.95 -14.56
N PRO A 94 17.51 12.47 -13.51
CA PRO A 94 17.55 13.20 -12.25
C PRO A 94 18.30 14.51 -12.42
N CYS A 95 17.81 15.59 -11.82
CA CYS A 95 18.49 16.88 -11.81
C CYS A 95 19.71 16.89 -10.89
N LEU A 96 19.70 16.04 -9.86
CA LEU A 96 20.80 15.91 -8.90
C LEU A 96 20.96 14.46 -8.46
N THR A 97 22.19 14.01 -8.31
CA THR A 97 22.53 12.72 -7.71
C THR A 97 23.49 12.92 -6.55
N LEU A 98 23.06 12.53 -5.36
CA LEU A 98 23.83 12.55 -4.13
C LEU A 98 24.29 11.13 -3.77
N LYS A 99 25.40 11.00 -3.06
CA LYS A 99 25.94 9.72 -2.60
C LYS A 99 26.10 9.73 -1.09
N VAL A 100 25.59 8.72 -0.41
CA VAL A 100 25.75 8.54 1.04
C VAL A 100 26.56 7.28 1.31
N ARG A 101 27.66 7.38 2.07
CA ARG A 101 28.55 6.26 2.41
C ARG A 101 29.15 6.45 3.80
N LYS A 102 29.20 5.41 4.63
CA LYS A 102 29.78 5.47 5.99
C LYS A 102 31.22 5.97 6.03
N HIS A 103 32.08 5.49 5.12
CA HIS A 103 33.49 5.86 5.11
C HIS A 103 33.76 6.93 4.05
N LYS A 104 34.37 8.04 4.47
CA LYS A 104 34.94 9.02 3.56
C LYS A 104 36.11 8.37 2.83
N ARG A 105 35.98 8.10 1.53
CA ARG A 105 37.18 8.20 0.68
C ARG A 105 37.54 9.69 0.64
N HIS A 106 38.82 10.03 0.76
CA HIS A 106 39.33 11.41 0.60
C HIS A 106 38.86 11.99 -0.74
N SER A 107 37.68 12.58 -0.74
CA SER A 107 37.03 13.15 -1.91
C SER A 107 36.31 14.39 -1.41
N LYS A 108 36.83 15.55 -1.79
CA LYS A 108 36.25 16.88 -1.54
C LYS A 108 34.95 17.14 -2.35
N SER A 109 34.25 16.08 -2.79
CA SER A 109 33.04 16.22 -3.60
C SER A 109 31.87 16.70 -2.74
N SER A 110 31.28 17.84 -3.11
CA SER A 110 30.08 18.42 -2.49
C SER A 110 28.82 17.54 -2.61
N ARG A 111 28.88 16.43 -3.36
CA ARG A 111 27.76 15.49 -3.56
C ARG A 111 27.93 14.18 -2.79
N MET A 112 28.89 14.11 -1.87
CA MET A 112 29.16 12.90 -1.09
C MET A 112 29.03 13.17 0.41
N PHE A 113 28.15 12.42 1.05
CA PHE A 113 27.78 12.58 2.46
C PHE A 113 28.04 11.29 3.24
N THR A 114 28.18 11.45 4.56
CA THR A 114 28.36 10.33 5.50
C THR A 114 27.06 9.91 6.18
N THR A 115 26.08 10.79 6.20
CA THR A 115 24.77 10.60 6.83
C THR A 115 23.65 10.95 5.86
N LEU A 116 22.45 10.41 6.09
CA LEU A 116 21.28 10.75 5.29
C LEU A 116 20.83 12.18 5.55
N HIS A 117 20.83 12.64 6.80
CA HIS A 117 20.45 14.02 7.14
C HIS A 117 21.23 15.04 6.32
N LYS A 118 22.56 14.95 6.30
CA LYS A 118 23.39 15.91 5.56
C LYS A 118 23.11 15.91 4.06
N ALA A 119 22.75 14.76 3.49
CA ALA A 119 22.37 14.68 2.08
C ALA A 119 21.02 15.35 1.84
N ILE A 120 20.04 15.12 2.72
CA ILE A 120 18.70 15.71 2.66
C ILE A 120 18.78 17.24 2.86
N ASP A 121 19.54 17.69 3.86
CA ASP A 121 19.75 19.11 4.18
C ASP A 121 20.43 19.88 3.03
N SER A 122 21.12 19.19 2.12
CA SER A 122 21.73 19.78 0.93
C SER A 122 20.76 20.00 -0.24
N ILE A 123 19.53 19.48 -0.14
CA ILE A 123 18.49 19.63 -1.15
C ILE A 123 17.71 20.93 -0.84
N PRO A 124 17.42 21.77 -1.85
CA PRO A 124 16.56 22.93 -1.66
C PRO A 124 15.22 22.55 -1.00
N VAL A 125 14.75 23.40 -0.07
CA VAL A 125 13.50 23.18 0.67
C VAL A 125 12.32 22.94 -0.27
N VAL A 126 12.26 23.70 -1.37
CA VAL A 126 11.31 23.50 -2.47
C VAL A 126 12.03 22.78 -3.60
N ASN A 127 11.64 21.53 -3.85
CA ASN A 127 12.27 20.71 -4.89
C ASN A 127 11.25 20.29 -5.96
N ASN A 128 11.45 20.77 -7.18
CA ASN A 128 10.56 20.55 -8.32
C ASN A 128 11.12 19.54 -9.34
N CYS A 129 12.26 18.92 -9.05
CA CYS A 129 12.92 17.99 -9.96
C CYS A 129 13.43 16.74 -9.24
N ARG A 130 13.59 15.64 -9.99
CA ARG A 130 13.98 14.35 -9.41
C ARG A 130 15.40 14.39 -8.84
N VAL A 131 15.54 14.27 -7.51
CA VAL A 131 16.83 14.10 -6.83
C VAL A 131 17.02 12.65 -6.43
N VAL A 132 18.16 12.05 -6.79
CA VAL A 132 18.49 10.67 -6.46
C VAL A 132 19.57 10.63 -5.38
N ILE A 133 19.23 10.09 -4.21
CA ILE A 133 20.18 9.82 -3.12
C ILE A 133 20.58 8.35 -3.20
N SER A 134 21.80 8.09 -3.68
CA SER A 134 22.38 6.74 -3.75
C SER A 134 23.09 6.39 -2.45
N ILE A 135 22.57 5.42 -1.72
CA ILE A 135 23.07 5.04 -0.40
C ILE A 135 23.87 3.74 -0.53
N GLY A 136 25.12 3.78 -0.08
CA GLY A 136 26.02 2.64 -0.08
C GLY A 136 25.62 1.55 0.92
N LYS A 137 26.39 0.45 0.94
CA LYS A 137 26.24 -0.60 1.95
C LYS A 137 26.50 -0.05 3.36
N GLY A 138 25.74 -0.53 4.33
CA GLY A 138 25.88 -0.20 5.75
C GLY A 138 24.54 -0.01 6.46
N THR A 139 24.62 -0.03 7.79
CA THR A 139 23.51 0.28 8.70
C THR A 139 23.60 1.72 9.20
N PHE A 140 22.66 2.56 8.80
CA PHE A 140 22.57 3.98 9.12
C PHE A 140 21.59 4.16 10.28
N ARG A 141 22.13 4.41 11.49
CA ARG A 141 21.31 4.60 12.68
C ARG A 141 20.90 6.07 12.79
N GLU A 142 19.83 6.43 12.08
CA GLU A 142 19.34 7.80 11.94
C GLU A 142 17.81 7.80 11.90
N LYS A 143 17.17 8.74 12.62
CA LYS A 143 15.75 9.04 12.49
C LYS A 143 15.55 10.12 11.45
N VAL A 144 14.96 9.81 10.30
CA VAL A 144 14.96 10.71 9.13
C VAL A 144 13.54 11.13 8.76
N GLU A 145 13.37 12.39 8.38
CA GLU A 145 12.11 12.92 7.84
C GLU A 145 12.35 13.67 6.52
N ILE A 146 11.54 13.35 5.50
CA ILE A 146 11.48 14.12 4.25
C ILE A 146 10.29 15.08 4.34
N PRO A 147 10.52 16.41 4.38
CA PRO A 147 9.46 17.39 4.56
C PRO A 147 8.57 17.49 3.32
N ALA A 148 7.32 17.95 3.50
CA ALA A 148 6.32 17.96 2.44
C ALA A 148 6.76 18.75 1.18
N THR A 149 7.53 19.82 1.37
CA THR A 149 8.01 20.70 0.30
C THR A 149 9.10 20.07 -0.59
N MET A 150 9.71 18.96 -0.18
CA MET A 150 10.85 18.33 -0.85
C MET A 150 10.44 17.20 -1.79
N GLY A 151 9.62 17.54 -2.80
CA GLY A 151 9.04 16.58 -3.75
C GLY A 151 10.08 15.79 -4.55
N TYR A 152 9.66 14.71 -5.21
CA TYR A 152 10.48 14.00 -6.20
C TYR A 152 11.83 13.45 -5.70
N VAL A 153 11.95 13.12 -4.41
CA VAL A 153 13.14 12.46 -3.86
C VAL A 153 13.13 10.96 -4.20
N THR A 154 14.30 10.41 -4.54
CA THR A 154 14.48 8.97 -4.74
C THR A 154 15.63 8.45 -3.91
N LEU A 155 15.33 7.51 -3.00
CA LEU A 155 16.35 6.74 -2.29
C LEU A 155 16.68 5.47 -3.08
N LYS A 156 17.96 5.24 -3.31
CA LYS A 156 18.46 4.02 -3.97
C LYS A 156 19.54 3.39 -3.11
N GLY A 157 19.20 2.31 -2.42
CA GLY A 157 20.17 1.51 -1.67
C GLY A 157 21.03 0.64 -2.57
N ALA A 158 22.10 0.08 -1.99
CA ALA A 158 22.99 -0.87 -2.65
C ALA A 158 22.41 -2.30 -2.73
N GLY A 159 21.18 -2.50 -2.21
CA GLY A 159 20.53 -3.78 -2.02
C GLY A 159 19.79 -3.78 -0.69
N ALA A 160 18.58 -4.35 -0.65
CA ALA A 160 17.74 -4.31 0.54
C ALA A 160 18.42 -4.98 1.76
N GLY A 161 19.13 -6.10 1.55
CA GLY A 161 19.95 -6.73 2.60
C GLY A 161 21.32 -6.08 2.86
N LYS A 162 21.66 -4.98 2.18
CA LYS A 162 22.99 -4.32 2.25
C LYS A 162 22.92 -2.90 2.78
N THR A 163 21.80 -2.21 2.59
CA THR A 163 21.58 -0.84 3.05
C THR A 163 20.38 -0.82 3.98
N ILE A 164 20.63 -0.52 5.26
CA ILE A 164 19.63 -0.53 6.33
C ILE A 164 19.61 0.86 6.96
N ILE A 165 18.43 1.47 7.08
CA ILE A 165 18.21 2.66 7.92
C ILE A 165 17.44 2.18 9.14
N GLU A 166 17.94 2.47 10.33
CA GLU A 166 17.33 2.01 11.57
C GLU A 166 17.26 3.06 12.67
N TRP A 167 16.20 2.98 13.46
CA TRP A 167 16.02 3.71 14.70
C TRP A 167 15.20 2.86 15.68
N GLY A 168 14.82 3.38 16.84
CA GLY A 168 14.21 2.58 17.91
C GLY A 168 13.23 3.34 18.79
N ASP A 169 12.46 4.26 18.20
CA ASP A 169 11.42 4.98 18.94
C ASP A 169 10.16 4.13 19.05
N THR A 170 9.58 4.12 20.24
CA THR A 170 8.20 3.70 20.51
C THR A 170 7.29 4.92 20.66
N ALA A 171 5.98 4.71 20.59
CA ALA A 171 4.99 5.78 20.74
C ALA A 171 5.04 6.48 22.11
N ASP A 172 5.42 5.78 23.18
CA ASP A 172 5.56 6.31 24.53
C ASP A 172 6.90 7.02 24.79
N ARG A 173 7.84 6.98 23.84
CA ARG A 173 9.11 7.71 24.00
C ARG A 173 8.80 9.20 24.09
N ILE A 174 9.39 9.87 25.09
CA ILE A 174 9.24 11.30 25.28
C ILE A 174 10.02 12.07 24.21
N GLY A 175 9.31 12.95 23.49
CA GLY A 175 9.83 13.86 22.49
C GLY A 175 10.54 15.08 23.11
N ARG A 176 11.02 15.98 22.26
CA ARG A 176 11.71 17.21 22.69
C ARG A 176 10.77 18.24 23.32
N ASP A 177 9.49 18.13 23.02
CA ASP A 177 8.38 18.94 23.54
C ASP A 177 7.91 18.44 24.92
N GLY A 178 8.50 17.38 25.47
CA GLY A 178 8.11 16.81 26.76
C GLY A 178 6.88 15.88 26.69
N HIS A 179 6.33 15.65 25.50
CA HIS A 179 5.18 14.77 25.29
C HIS A 179 5.57 13.45 24.63
N PRO A 180 4.78 12.37 24.81
CA PRO A 180 4.98 11.14 24.05
C PRO A 180 4.92 11.40 22.54
N LEU A 181 5.85 10.81 21.78
CA LEU A 181 5.90 10.94 20.32
C LEU A 181 4.62 10.47 19.62
N GLY A 182 3.88 9.54 20.26
CA GLY A 182 2.80 8.81 19.65
C GLY A 182 3.25 7.91 18.50
N THR A 183 2.34 7.09 17.96
CA THR A 183 2.65 6.21 16.83
C THR A 183 3.21 7.00 15.64
N TYR A 184 2.62 8.16 15.35
CA TYR A 184 3.04 9.02 14.23
C TYR A 184 4.50 9.47 14.36
N GLY A 185 4.92 9.90 15.55
CA GLY A 185 6.27 10.37 15.83
C GLY A 185 7.30 9.25 16.04
N SER A 186 6.88 8.00 16.22
CA SER A 186 7.77 6.85 16.41
C SER A 186 8.54 6.41 15.15
N ALA A 187 8.16 6.94 13.98
CA ALA A 187 8.72 6.51 12.69
C ALA A 187 10.25 6.67 12.62
N THR A 188 10.94 5.57 12.28
CA THR A 188 12.37 5.60 11.92
C THR A 188 12.60 6.45 10.67
N PHE A 189 11.74 6.28 9.68
CA PHE A 189 11.78 7.04 8.43
C PHE A 189 10.40 7.59 8.10
N ALA A 190 10.26 8.90 8.07
CA ALA A 190 9.02 9.60 7.74
C ALA A 190 9.12 10.28 6.37
N VAL A 191 8.10 10.10 5.54
CA VAL A 191 7.98 10.76 4.24
C VAL A 191 6.68 11.54 4.20
N ASN A 192 6.76 12.86 4.07
CA ASN A 192 5.59 13.72 3.88
C ASN A 192 5.52 14.31 2.47
N SER A 193 6.41 13.88 1.56
CA SER A 193 6.61 14.52 0.27
C SER A 193 6.16 13.68 -0.93
N PRO A 194 5.44 14.28 -1.91
CA PRO A 194 4.88 13.53 -3.03
C PRO A 194 5.94 13.06 -4.03
N TYR A 195 5.56 12.07 -4.84
CA TYR A 195 6.42 11.48 -5.88
C TYR A 195 7.70 10.80 -5.36
N PHE A 196 7.72 10.47 -4.06
CA PHE A 196 8.82 9.78 -3.40
C PHE A 196 9.01 8.37 -3.97
N ILE A 197 10.26 7.96 -4.15
CA ILE A 197 10.60 6.59 -4.54
C ILE A 197 11.67 6.02 -3.62
N ALA A 198 11.48 4.82 -3.10
CA ALA A 198 12.54 4.05 -2.47
C ALA A 198 12.80 2.75 -3.24
N ARG A 199 14.09 2.40 -3.42
CA ARG A 199 14.50 1.17 -4.11
C ARG A 199 15.60 0.47 -3.34
N ASN A 200 15.44 -0.86 -3.18
CA ASN A 200 16.48 -1.75 -2.69
C ASN A 200 17.12 -1.28 -1.36
N ILE A 201 16.29 -0.94 -0.39
CA ILE A 201 16.69 -0.42 0.92
C ILE A 201 15.80 -1.00 2.02
N THR A 202 16.35 -1.19 3.21
CA THR A 202 15.61 -1.61 4.41
C THR A 202 15.36 -0.43 5.34
N PHE A 203 14.14 -0.29 5.82
CA PHE A 203 13.74 0.57 6.93
C PHE A 203 13.40 -0.31 8.13
N LYS A 204 13.99 -0.05 9.28
CA LYS A 204 13.85 -0.91 10.47
C LYS A 204 13.59 -0.10 11.72
N ASN A 205 12.55 -0.44 12.45
CA ASN A 205 12.45 -0.07 13.86
C ASN A 205 13.02 -1.21 14.72
N THR A 206 13.87 -0.86 15.67
CA THR A 206 14.61 -1.79 16.54
C THR A 206 13.97 -2.01 17.89
N ALA A 207 12.83 -1.35 18.17
CA ALA A 207 12.06 -1.61 19.38
C ALA A 207 11.66 -3.10 19.45
N PRO A 208 11.75 -3.72 20.65
CA PRO A 208 11.37 -5.12 20.80
C PRO A 208 9.86 -5.31 20.62
N PRO A 209 9.41 -6.51 20.22
CA PRO A 209 7.98 -6.83 20.23
C PRO A 209 7.38 -6.58 21.61
N PRO A 210 6.26 -5.84 21.71
CA PRO A 210 5.66 -5.56 22.99
C PRO A 210 4.98 -6.79 23.60
N PRO A 211 4.90 -6.88 24.94
CA PRO A 211 3.96 -7.80 25.59
C PRO A 211 2.53 -7.54 25.12
N SER A 212 1.70 -8.59 25.07
CA SER A 212 0.29 -8.47 24.69
C SER A 212 -0.43 -7.47 25.61
N GLY A 213 -1.13 -6.51 25.00
CA GLY A 213 -1.87 -5.46 25.72
C GLY A 213 -1.03 -4.27 26.21
N ALA A 214 0.29 -4.25 25.97
CA ALA A 214 1.12 -3.12 26.37
C ALA A 214 0.71 -1.83 25.65
N LEU A 215 0.52 -0.75 26.43
CA LEU A 215 0.16 0.56 25.91
C LEU A 215 1.40 1.33 25.47
N GLY A 216 1.30 2.08 24.36
CA GLY A 216 2.34 3.01 23.90
C GLY A 216 3.58 2.37 23.28
N LYS A 217 3.57 1.05 23.01
CA LYS A 217 4.72 0.33 22.45
C LYS A 217 4.72 0.17 20.92
N GLN A 218 3.80 0.85 20.24
CA GLN A 218 3.80 0.94 18.78
C GLN A 218 5.14 1.51 18.28
N ALA A 219 5.69 0.95 17.21
CA ALA A 219 7.05 1.29 16.77
C ALA A 219 7.20 1.25 15.24
N VAL A 220 7.06 2.42 14.60
CA VAL A 220 7.00 2.53 13.14
C VAL A 220 8.39 2.47 12.50
N ALA A 221 8.56 1.60 11.51
CA ALA A 221 9.78 1.51 10.70
C ALA A 221 9.75 2.52 9.55
N LEU A 222 8.62 2.65 8.86
CA LEU A 222 8.42 3.70 7.86
C LEU A 222 6.99 4.24 7.92
N ARG A 223 6.87 5.57 7.85
CA ARG A 223 5.61 6.27 7.63
C ARG A 223 5.64 6.99 6.30
N ILE A 224 4.59 6.82 5.49
CA ILE A 224 4.37 7.56 4.25
C ILE A 224 3.05 8.34 4.33
N SER A 225 3.13 9.65 4.18
CA SER A 225 2.02 10.61 4.30
C SER A 225 2.06 11.59 3.12
N ALA A 226 2.00 11.06 1.90
CA ALA A 226 2.15 11.86 0.69
C ALA A 226 1.65 11.12 -0.55
N ASP A 227 1.23 11.86 -1.56
CA ASP A 227 0.66 11.22 -2.74
C ASP A 227 1.70 10.72 -3.77
N THR A 228 1.35 9.68 -4.51
CA THR A 228 2.13 9.10 -5.62
C THR A 228 3.52 8.59 -5.19
N ALA A 229 3.60 7.79 -4.12
CA ALA A 229 4.86 7.18 -3.68
C ALA A 229 5.04 5.75 -4.21
N ALA A 230 6.28 5.33 -4.43
CA ALA A 230 6.60 3.96 -4.83
C ALA A 230 7.77 3.35 -4.05
N PHE A 231 7.62 2.08 -3.66
CA PHE A 231 8.63 1.30 -2.94
C PHE A 231 8.89 0.02 -3.72
N ILE A 232 10.14 -0.21 -4.13
CA ILE A 232 10.48 -1.30 -5.06
C ILE A 232 11.66 -2.10 -4.50
N GLY A 233 11.44 -3.36 -4.16
CA GLY A 233 12.48 -4.20 -3.58
C GLY A 233 12.93 -3.74 -2.20
N CYS A 234 12.06 -3.07 -1.44
CA CYS A 234 12.36 -2.57 -0.10
C CYS A 234 12.06 -3.62 0.98
N LYS A 235 12.66 -3.47 2.16
CA LYS A 235 12.21 -4.18 3.37
C LYS A 235 11.73 -3.20 4.43
N PHE A 236 10.71 -3.60 5.16
CA PHE A 236 10.16 -2.91 6.31
C PHE A 236 10.14 -3.90 7.47
N ILE A 237 10.87 -3.59 8.54
CA ILE A 237 11.12 -4.53 9.64
C ILE A 237 10.76 -3.86 10.95
N GLY A 238 9.87 -4.48 11.72
CA GLY A 238 9.46 -4.03 13.03
C GLY A 238 8.64 -5.10 13.75
N ALA A 239 7.83 -4.68 14.71
CA ALA A 239 6.89 -5.54 15.42
C ALA A 239 5.47 -4.98 15.25
N GLN A 240 4.96 -4.29 16.27
CA GLN A 240 3.68 -3.59 16.18
C GLN A 240 3.82 -2.30 15.37
N ASP A 241 2.86 -2.05 14.47
CA ASP A 241 2.76 -0.82 13.66
C ASP A 241 3.97 -0.58 12.74
N THR A 242 4.49 -1.63 12.08
CA THR A 242 5.74 -1.54 11.30
C THR A 242 5.68 -0.55 10.12
N LEU A 243 4.68 -0.68 9.25
CA LEU A 243 4.50 0.16 8.06
C LEU A 243 3.25 1.02 8.21
N TYR A 244 3.46 2.31 8.46
CA TYR A 244 2.38 3.29 8.53
C TYR A 244 2.11 3.89 7.16
N ASP A 245 1.27 3.18 6.41
CA ASP A 245 0.69 3.59 5.13
C ASP A 245 -0.42 4.62 5.35
N HIS A 246 -0.01 5.82 5.79
CA HIS A 246 -0.87 6.78 6.44
C HIS A 246 -1.92 7.40 5.51
N THR A 247 -1.49 8.08 4.45
CA THR A 247 -2.38 8.77 3.50
C THR A 247 -1.68 9.04 2.17
N GLY A 248 -2.42 8.98 1.07
CA GLY A 248 -1.91 9.12 -0.30
C GLY A 248 -2.07 7.85 -1.14
N ARG A 249 -1.66 7.92 -2.41
CA ARG A 249 -1.62 6.77 -3.32
C ARG A 249 -0.23 6.16 -3.35
N HIS A 250 -0.13 4.87 -3.00
CA HIS A 250 1.17 4.21 -2.90
C HIS A 250 1.24 2.91 -3.66
N TYR A 251 2.44 2.59 -4.15
CA TYR A 251 2.71 1.35 -4.85
C TYR A 251 3.93 0.64 -4.25
N PHE A 252 3.70 -0.56 -3.72
CA PHE A 252 4.73 -1.41 -3.15
C PHE A 252 4.92 -2.62 -4.07
N LYS A 253 6.13 -2.81 -4.61
CA LYS A 253 6.45 -3.89 -5.54
C LYS A 253 7.64 -4.71 -5.07
N HIS A 254 7.49 -6.03 -4.97
CA HIS A 254 8.56 -6.93 -4.53
C HIS A 254 9.17 -6.54 -3.17
N CYS A 255 8.34 -6.01 -2.27
CA CYS A 255 8.78 -5.61 -0.94
C CYS A 255 8.64 -6.77 0.06
N TYR A 256 9.46 -6.75 1.10
CA TYR A 256 9.33 -7.60 2.27
C TYR A 256 8.82 -6.76 3.44
N ILE A 257 7.77 -7.18 4.13
CA ILE A 257 7.21 -6.47 5.27
C ILE A 257 7.08 -7.47 6.43
N GLU A 258 7.68 -7.15 7.56
CA GLU A 258 7.72 -8.01 8.75
C GLU A 258 7.17 -7.29 9.97
N GLY A 259 6.32 -7.97 10.74
CA GLY A 259 5.81 -7.45 12.00
C GLY A 259 4.88 -8.43 12.72
N SER A 260 4.19 -7.96 13.76
CA SER A 260 3.35 -8.81 14.62
C SER A 260 1.89 -8.37 14.63
N VAL A 261 1.63 -7.14 15.07
CA VAL A 261 0.29 -6.58 15.26
C VAL A 261 0.15 -5.34 14.39
N ASP A 262 -0.93 -5.29 13.60
CA ASP A 262 -1.30 -4.16 12.75
C ASP A 262 -0.12 -3.66 11.89
N PHE A 263 0.72 -4.58 11.42
CA PHE A 263 2.04 -4.21 10.89
C PHE A 263 2.00 -3.56 9.50
N VAL A 264 0.85 -3.55 8.83
CA VAL A 264 0.50 -2.66 7.73
C VAL A 264 -0.78 -1.90 8.08
N PHE A 265 -0.69 -0.60 8.35
CA PHE A 265 -1.84 0.15 8.86
C PHE A 265 -1.91 1.58 8.33
N GLY A 266 -3.09 2.19 8.40
CA GLY A 266 -3.36 3.55 7.95
C GLY A 266 -4.52 3.67 6.96
N ASN A 267 -4.57 4.78 6.21
CA ASN A 267 -5.67 5.11 5.30
C ASN A 267 -5.18 5.38 3.86
N GLY A 268 -4.06 4.79 3.44
CA GLY A 268 -3.59 4.89 2.05
C GLY A 268 -4.55 4.24 1.03
N LEU A 269 -4.45 4.69 -0.22
CA LEU A 269 -4.94 3.97 -1.40
C LEU A 269 -3.76 3.24 -2.03
N SER A 270 -3.60 1.96 -1.69
CA SER A 270 -2.31 1.29 -1.89
C SER A 270 -2.44 -0.06 -2.58
N LEU A 271 -1.54 -0.27 -3.54
CA LEU A 271 -1.34 -1.56 -4.19
C LEU A 271 -0.01 -2.17 -3.74
N TYR A 272 -0.10 -3.35 -3.17
CA TYR A 272 1.02 -4.22 -2.81
C TYR A 272 1.09 -5.36 -3.83
N GLU A 273 2.01 -5.29 -4.78
CA GLU A 273 2.18 -6.28 -5.85
C GLU A 273 3.40 -7.16 -5.57
N LYS A 274 3.18 -8.48 -5.52
CA LYS A 274 4.24 -9.49 -5.37
C LYS A 274 5.13 -9.23 -4.14
N CYS A 275 4.52 -8.76 -3.06
CA CYS A 275 5.19 -8.55 -1.78
C CYS A 275 5.18 -9.83 -0.93
N HIS A 276 6.13 -9.93 -0.01
CA HIS A 276 6.20 -10.97 1.02
C HIS A 276 5.90 -10.34 2.37
N LEU A 277 4.80 -10.76 2.98
CA LEU A 277 4.32 -10.33 4.29
C LEU A 277 4.65 -11.44 5.29
N HIS A 278 5.44 -11.14 6.31
CA HIS A 278 5.97 -12.12 7.25
C HIS A 278 5.59 -11.77 8.68
N ALA A 279 4.71 -12.56 9.27
CA ALA A 279 4.31 -12.40 10.67
C ALA A 279 5.36 -12.99 11.61
N VAL A 280 5.74 -12.25 12.64
CA VAL A 280 6.65 -12.69 13.70
C VAL A 280 5.95 -12.49 15.04
N THR A 281 5.18 -13.50 15.45
CA THR A 281 4.50 -13.54 16.75
C THR A 281 4.54 -14.95 17.32
N ASN A 282 4.52 -15.06 18.65
CA ASN A 282 4.43 -16.33 19.38
C ASN A 282 3.00 -16.62 19.86
N SER A 283 2.07 -15.69 19.63
CA SER A 283 0.67 -15.81 20.05
C SER A 283 -0.25 -15.44 18.90
N PHE A 284 -0.93 -14.30 18.99
CA PHE A 284 -1.81 -13.77 17.96
C PHE A 284 -1.24 -12.48 17.38
N GLY A 285 -1.58 -12.22 16.13
CA GLY A 285 -1.20 -11.01 15.41
C GLY A 285 -2.28 -10.59 14.43
N ALA A 286 -2.08 -9.43 13.81
CA ALA A 286 -2.92 -8.95 12.73
C ALA A 286 -2.03 -8.33 11.65
N LEU A 287 -2.29 -8.68 10.40
CA LEU A 287 -1.50 -8.19 9.28
C LEU A 287 -1.88 -6.76 8.93
N THR A 288 -3.16 -6.47 8.69
CA THR A 288 -3.62 -5.10 8.41
C THR A 288 -4.45 -4.46 9.51
N ALA A 289 -4.33 -3.14 9.64
CA ALA A 289 -5.33 -2.29 10.31
C ALA A 289 -5.67 -1.07 9.45
N GLN A 290 -6.66 -1.22 8.56
CA GLN A 290 -7.03 -0.17 7.60
C GLN A 290 -8.07 0.78 8.20
N LYS A 291 -7.90 2.09 7.96
CA LYS A 291 -8.58 3.19 8.67
C LYS A 291 -9.60 3.97 7.83
N ARG A 292 -10.15 3.38 6.77
CA ARG A 292 -11.17 4.04 5.95
C ARG A 292 -12.39 4.36 6.81
N GLY A 293 -12.80 5.63 6.80
CA GLY A 293 -13.82 6.16 7.72
C GLY A 293 -15.20 6.36 7.10
N SER A 294 -15.34 6.25 5.78
CA SER A 294 -16.62 6.47 5.09
C SER A 294 -16.69 5.78 3.72
N LEU A 295 -17.90 5.59 3.20
CA LEU A 295 -18.14 5.10 1.83
C LEU A 295 -17.61 6.05 0.75
N LEU A 296 -17.48 7.35 1.05
CA LEU A 296 -17.02 8.38 0.10
C LEU A 296 -15.50 8.37 -0.08
N GLU A 297 -14.75 7.78 0.86
CA GLU A 297 -13.32 7.61 0.72
C GLU A 297 -13.01 6.51 -0.29
N GLU A 298 -12.07 6.77 -1.19
CA GLU A 298 -11.60 5.78 -2.17
C GLU A 298 -10.37 5.00 -1.69
N THR A 299 -10.05 5.07 -0.40
CA THR A 299 -8.87 4.43 0.20
C THR A 299 -9.05 2.92 0.39
N GLY A 300 -7.95 2.22 0.67
CA GLY A 300 -7.95 0.77 0.86
C GLY A 300 -6.63 0.13 0.48
N PHE A 301 -6.42 -1.10 0.95
CA PHE A 301 -5.22 -1.88 0.66
C PHE A 301 -5.54 -3.06 -0.25
N SER A 302 -4.80 -3.19 -1.35
CA SER A 302 -4.90 -4.34 -2.27
C SER A 302 -3.58 -5.10 -2.30
N PHE A 303 -3.60 -6.38 -1.93
CA PHE A 303 -2.46 -7.29 -1.99
C PHE A 303 -2.65 -8.27 -3.14
N VAL A 304 -1.79 -8.18 -4.16
CA VAL A 304 -1.95 -8.91 -5.43
C VAL A 304 -0.71 -9.74 -5.71
N GLY A 305 -0.88 -11.06 -5.82
CA GLY A 305 0.24 -11.96 -6.10
C GLY A 305 1.24 -12.06 -4.94
N CYS A 306 0.82 -11.73 -3.72
CA CYS A 306 1.68 -11.68 -2.54
C CYS A 306 1.87 -13.06 -1.92
N LYS A 307 2.73 -13.11 -0.90
CA LYS A 307 2.89 -14.27 0.00
C LYS A 307 2.71 -13.82 1.44
N VAL A 308 1.85 -14.50 2.20
CA VAL A 308 1.70 -14.35 3.64
C VAL A 308 2.25 -15.58 4.32
N THR A 309 3.19 -15.40 5.24
CA THR A 309 3.89 -16.45 5.99
C THR A 309 4.20 -15.97 7.39
N GLY A 310 4.77 -16.82 8.24
CA GLY A 310 5.23 -16.37 9.55
C GLY A 310 5.11 -17.45 10.61
N SER A 311 5.01 -16.98 11.85
CA SER A 311 4.76 -17.79 13.04
C SER A 311 3.53 -17.29 13.81
N GLY A 312 3.01 -18.14 14.68
CA GLY A 312 1.83 -17.85 15.50
C GLY A 312 0.53 -17.85 14.71
N ALA A 313 -0.53 -17.34 15.33
CA ALA A 313 -1.85 -17.18 14.73
C ALA A 313 -2.03 -15.76 14.21
N LEU A 314 -2.50 -15.60 12.98
CA LEU A 314 -2.57 -14.32 12.30
C LEU A 314 -3.97 -14.04 11.74
N TYR A 315 -4.55 -12.91 12.12
CA TYR A 315 -5.66 -12.33 11.36
C TYR A 315 -5.12 -11.61 10.12
N LEU A 316 -5.80 -11.76 8.98
CA LEU A 316 -5.54 -10.98 7.78
C LEU A 316 -5.68 -9.48 8.03
N GLY A 317 -6.61 -9.11 8.90
CA GLY A 317 -6.72 -7.74 9.35
C GLY A 317 -7.75 -7.52 10.44
N ARG A 318 -7.72 -6.31 10.98
CA ARG A 318 -8.71 -5.79 11.91
C ARG A 318 -9.20 -4.42 11.45
N ALA A 319 -10.50 -4.15 11.59
CA ALA A 319 -11.10 -2.92 11.09
C ALA A 319 -10.82 -1.73 12.04
N TRP A 320 -9.74 -0.99 11.77
CA TRP A 320 -9.44 0.24 12.54
C TRP A 320 -10.44 1.34 12.22
N GLY A 321 -10.79 1.50 10.95
CA GLY A 321 -11.88 2.38 10.49
C GLY A 321 -13.19 1.61 10.32
N SER A 322 -14.31 2.31 10.46
CA SER A 322 -15.66 1.74 10.31
C SER A 322 -16.00 1.26 8.90
N PHE A 323 -15.26 1.71 7.89
CA PHE A 323 -15.42 1.30 6.48
C PHE A 323 -14.14 0.66 5.93
N SER A 324 -13.38 0.00 6.82
CA SER A 324 -12.10 -0.63 6.51
C SER A 324 -12.16 -1.46 5.23
N ARG A 325 -11.23 -1.23 4.30
CA ARG A 325 -11.22 -1.91 2.99
C ARG A 325 -9.88 -2.55 2.69
N VAL A 326 -9.85 -3.89 2.66
CA VAL A 326 -8.66 -4.67 2.36
C VAL A 326 -9.01 -5.83 1.43
N VAL A 327 -8.22 -6.03 0.38
CA VAL A 327 -8.41 -7.11 -0.60
C VAL A 327 -7.12 -7.90 -0.73
N PHE A 328 -7.22 -9.23 -0.60
CA PHE A 328 -6.16 -10.17 -0.97
C PHE A 328 -6.58 -10.91 -2.22
N ALA A 329 -5.85 -10.73 -3.31
CA ALA A 329 -6.08 -11.41 -4.58
C ALA A 329 -4.83 -12.19 -4.97
N TYR A 330 -5.01 -13.42 -5.45
CA TYR A 330 -3.92 -14.23 -6.00
C TYR A 330 -2.75 -14.42 -5.01
N THR A 331 -3.04 -14.40 -3.71
CA THR A 331 -2.03 -14.35 -2.65
C THR A 331 -1.94 -15.70 -1.98
N PHE A 332 -0.73 -16.24 -1.90
CA PHE A 332 -0.47 -17.43 -1.10
C PHE A 332 -0.58 -17.08 0.39
N MET A 333 -1.28 -17.90 1.16
CA MET A 333 -1.41 -17.75 2.60
C MET A 333 -1.00 -19.06 3.29
N ASP A 334 -0.03 -18.97 4.18
CA ASP A 334 0.41 -20.11 5.00
C ASP A 334 -0.62 -20.47 6.08
N LYS A 335 -0.48 -21.64 6.71
CA LYS A 335 -1.41 -22.18 7.73
C LYS A 335 -1.48 -21.38 9.04
N ILE A 336 -0.82 -20.24 9.11
CA ILE A 336 -0.84 -19.33 10.26
C ILE A 336 -2.10 -18.47 10.30
N ILE A 337 -2.85 -18.38 9.18
CA ILE A 337 -4.08 -17.59 9.13
C ILE A 337 -5.15 -18.26 9.98
N THR A 338 -5.78 -17.49 10.88
CA THR A 338 -6.86 -17.98 11.72
C THR A 338 -8.08 -18.36 10.86
N PRO A 339 -8.87 -19.39 11.22
CA PRO A 339 -10.05 -19.78 10.44
C PRO A 339 -11.06 -18.66 10.17
N PRO A 340 -11.34 -17.73 11.12
CA PRO A 340 -12.18 -16.56 10.84
C PRO A 340 -11.59 -15.58 9.82
N GLY A 341 -10.26 -15.56 9.66
CA GLY A 341 -9.52 -14.66 8.77
C GLY A 341 -9.46 -13.21 9.25
N TRP A 342 -10.54 -12.66 9.80
CA TRP A 342 -10.67 -11.24 10.16
C TRP A 342 -11.12 -11.07 11.61
N TYR A 343 -10.92 -9.87 12.16
CA TYR A 343 -11.40 -9.49 13.49
C TYR A 343 -12.00 -8.09 13.46
N ASP A 344 -13.23 -7.96 13.95
CA ASP A 344 -14.08 -6.76 13.93
C ASP A 344 -13.66 -5.68 14.95
N TRP A 345 -12.55 -5.88 15.67
CA TRP A 345 -12.14 -5.04 16.79
C TRP A 345 -13.10 -5.08 17.99
N GLY A 346 -13.95 -6.12 18.09
CA GLY A 346 -15.00 -6.22 19.10
C GLY A 346 -16.21 -5.32 18.86
N ASP A 347 -16.33 -4.75 17.65
CA ASP A 347 -17.45 -3.90 17.22
C ASP A 347 -18.11 -4.49 15.98
N LYS A 348 -19.21 -5.22 16.20
CA LYS A 348 -19.97 -5.91 15.15
C LYS A 348 -20.41 -5.00 14.00
N ASN A 349 -20.52 -3.69 14.23
CA ASN A 349 -20.89 -2.74 13.17
C ASN A 349 -19.81 -2.61 12.08
N ARG A 350 -18.62 -3.19 12.28
CA ARG A 350 -17.48 -3.17 11.34
C ARG A 350 -17.38 -4.42 10.49
N GLU A 351 -18.32 -5.36 10.62
CA GLU A 351 -18.42 -6.57 9.78
C GLU A 351 -19.19 -6.33 8.46
N MET A 352 -19.79 -5.14 8.28
CA MET A 352 -20.68 -4.80 7.16
C MET A 352 -19.98 -4.63 5.79
#